data_AF-A0A4R5Y1E2-F1
#
_entry.id   AF-A0A4R5Y1E2-F1
#
_cell.length_a   1.000
_cell.length_b   1.000
_cell.length_c   1.000
_cell.angle_alpha   90.00
_cell.angle_beta   90.00
_cell.angle_gamma   90.00
#
_symmetry.space_group_name_H-M   'P 1'
#
loop_
_entity.id
_entity.type
_entity.pdbx_description
1 polymer ?
#
loop_
_entity_poly.entity_id
_entity_poly.type
_entity_poly.pdbx_seq_one_letter_code
_entity_poly.pdbx_strand_id
1 'polypeptide(L)'
;MLTNHGHVLLAVAQFQDARVAEIAAQVGITTRATLTILKDLEDAGYLTRHRVGRRSHYTVDIHQRFRHPATASHEVGELLAIFAPAAALSSENG
;
A
#
# COMPACT_ATOMS: atom_id res chain seq x y z
N MET A 1 13.26 -10.12 4.33
CA MET A 1 11.98 -10.82 4.11
C MET A 1 10.91 -9.75 3.99
N LEU A 2 10.21 -9.67 2.87
CA LEU A 2 9.12 -8.70 2.70
C LEU A 2 8.03 -9.05 3.72
N THR A 3 7.91 -8.24 4.77
CA THR A 3 6.93 -8.47 5.83
C THR A 3 5.52 -8.29 5.27
N ASN A 4 4.49 -8.81 5.92
CA ASN A 4 3.09 -8.67 5.45
C ASN A 4 2.69 -7.22 5.12
N HIS A 5 3.36 -6.23 5.73
CA HIS A 5 3.22 -4.81 5.38
C HIS A 5 3.55 -4.50 3.92
N GLY A 6 4.64 -5.05 3.38
CA GLY A 6 5.02 -4.85 1.99
C GLY A 6 4.01 -5.46 1.02
N HIS A 7 3.50 -6.66 1.32
CA HIS A 7 2.46 -7.28 0.49
C HIS A 7 1.14 -6.50 0.51
N VAL A 8 0.72 -5.98 1.67
CA VAL A 8 -0.47 -5.12 1.76
C VAL A 8 -0.26 -3.81 1.00
N LEU A 9 0.91 -3.17 1.13
CA LEU A 9 1.23 -1.93 0.42
C LEU A 9 1.19 -2.13 -1.11
N LEU A 10 1.76 -3.23 -1.60
CA LEU A 10 1.69 -3.61 -3.02
C LEU A 10 0.25 -3.85 -3.49
N ALA A 11 -0.54 -4.60 -2.73
CA ALA A 11 -1.93 -4.88 -3.08
C ALA A 11 -2.77 -3.59 -3.16
N VAL A 12 -2.55 -2.66 -2.23
CA VAL A 12 -3.24 -1.35 -2.21
C VAL A 12 -2.80 -0.47 -3.38
N ALA A 13 -1.50 -0.45 -3.71
CA ALA A 13 -0.99 0.32 -4.84
C ALA A 13 -1.58 -0.15 -6.19
N GLN A 14 -1.85 -1.45 -6.32
CA GLN A 14 -2.48 -2.02 -7.53
C GLN A 14 -3.98 -1.77 -7.60
N PHE A 15 -4.68 -1.77 -6.44
CA PHE A 15 -6.14 -1.66 -6.38
C PHE A 15 -6.57 -0.67 -5.29
N GLN A 16 -6.56 0.62 -5.64
CA GLN A 16 -6.83 1.72 -4.72
C GLN A 16 -8.25 1.70 -4.13
N ASP A 17 -9.23 1.09 -4.82
CA ASP A 17 -10.63 0.99 -4.35
C ASP A 17 -11.01 -0.39 -3.77
N ALA A 18 -10.00 -1.22 -3.49
CA ALA A 18 -10.20 -2.58 -2.99
C ALA A 18 -10.86 -2.58 -1.60
N ARG A 19 -11.75 -3.53 -1.39
CA ARG A 19 -12.29 -3.85 -0.07
C ARG A 19 -11.20 -4.50 0.76
N VAL A 20 -11.22 -4.26 2.08
CA VAL A 20 -10.29 -4.92 3.02
C VAL A 20 -10.31 -6.44 2.88
N ALA A 21 -11.47 -7.04 2.61
CA ALA A 21 -11.60 -8.48 2.38
C ALA A 21 -10.88 -8.95 1.10
N GLU A 22 -10.89 -8.15 0.04
CA GLU A 22 -10.19 -8.45 -1.22
C GLU A 22 -8.67 -8.37 -1.01
N ILE A 23 -8.20 -7.34 -0.30
CA ILE A 23 -6.79 -7.20 0.09
C ILE A 23 -6.34 -8.39 0.94
N ALA A 24 -7.16 -8.77 1.94
CA ALA A 24 -6.87 -9.89 2.83
C ALA A 24 -6.72 -11.21 2.05
N ALA A 25 -7.65 -11.48 1.12
CA ALA A 25 -7.61 -12.65 0.27
C ALA A 25 -6.39 -12.67 -0.65
N GLN A 26 -6.06 -11.53 -1.27
CA GLN A 26 -4.90 -11.40 -2.16
C GLN A 26 -3.57 -11.63 -1.43
N VAL A 27 -3.45 -11.13 -0.20
CA VAL A 27 -2.24 -11.26 0.62
C VAL A 27 -2.18 -12.61 1.35
N GLY A 28 -3.29 -13.33 1.48
CA GLY A 28 -3.37 -14.60 2.19
C GLY A 28 -3.37 -14.45 3.72
N ILE A 29 -3.93 -13.35 4.24
CA ILE A 29 -4.02 -13.07 5.68
C ILE A 29 -5.47 -12.80 6.10
N THR A 30 -5.71 -12.72 7.41
CA THR A 30 -7.07 -12.41 7.90
C THR A 30 -7.44 -10.94 7.65
N THR A 31 -8.75 -10.67 7.52
CA THR A 31 -9.28 -9.30 7.45
C THR A 31 -8.82 -8.45 8.63
N ARG A 32 -8.79 -9.03 9.84
CA ARG A 32 -8.32 -8.33 11.05
C ARG A 32 -6.84 -7.96 10.94
N ALA A 33 -5.98 -8.87 10.52
CA ALA A 33 -4.56 -8.58 10.30
C ALA A 33 -4.38 -7.50 9.23
N THR A 34 -5.17 -7.54 8.16
CA THR A 34 -5.16 -6.53 7.10
C THR A 34 -5.53 -5.15 7.64
N LEU A 35 -6.57 -5.05 8.49
CA LEU A 35 -6.95 -3.78 9.11
C LEU A 35 -5.83 -3.22 9.99
N THR A 36 -5.19 -4.06 10.81
CA THR A 36 -4.04 -3.66 11.65
C THR A 36 -2.91 -3.13 10.78
N ILE A 37 -2.51 -3.87 9.75
CA ILE A 37 -1.41 -3.46 8.86
C ILE A 37 -1.75 -2.18 8.11
N LEU A 38 -2.97 -2.04 7.59
CA LEU A 38 -3.37 -0.81 6.90
C LEU A 38 -3.33 0.40 7.83
N LYS A 39 -3.70 0.21 9.10
CA LYS A 39 -3.58 1.27 10.12
C LYS A 39 -2.11 1.59 10.41
N ASP A 40 -1.26 0.58 10.56
CA ASP A 40 0.17 0.77 10.81
C ASP A 40 0.84 1.49 9.63
N LEU A 41 0.44 1.18 8.39
CA LEU A 41 0.92 1.86 7.18
C LEU A 41 0.45 3.33 7.11
N GLU A 42 -0.80 3.59 7.49
CA GLU A 42 -1.39 4.93 7.55
C GLU A 42 -0.73 5.79 8.64
N ASP A 43 -0.63 5.26 9.87
CA ASP A 43 0.08 5.92 10.98
C ASP A 43 1.57 6.14 10.64
N ALA A 44 2.12 5.31 9.75
CA ALA A 44 3.49 5.44 9.29
C ALA A 44 3.71 6.45 8.16
N GLY A 45 2.64 6.96 7.54
CA GLY A 45 2.66 7.90 6.42
C GLY A 45 2.82 7.25 5.04
N TYR A 46 2.75 5.92 4.93
CA TYR A 46 2.92 5.24 3.64
C TYR A 46 1.67 5.29 2.75
N LEU A 47 0.50 5.49 3.35
CA LEU A 47 -0.74 5.63 2.61
C LEU A 47 -1.72 6.52 3.36
N THR A 48 -2.69 7.06 2.63
CA THR A 48 -3.90 7.68 3.21
C THR A 48 -5.12 6.86 2.82
N ARG A 49 -6.16 6.94 3.65
CA ARG A 49 -7.45 6.29 3.39
C ARG A 49 -8.58 7.31 3.41
N HIS A 50 -9.33 7.36 2.32
CA HIS A 50 -10.53 8.19 2.20
C HIS A 50 -11.76 7.31 1.99
N ARG A 51 -12.88 7.63 2.65
CA ARG A 51 -14.13 6.88 2.47
C ARG A 51 -14.90 7.45 1.28
N VAL A 52 -15.11 6.62 0.25
CA VAL A 52 -15.92 6.95 -0.93
C VAL A 52 -17.18 6.08 -0.89
N GLY A 53 -18.23 6.61 -0.26
CA GLY A 53 -19.47 5.89 -0.01
C GLY A 53 -19.26 4.61 0.83
N ARG A 54 -19.51 3.44 0.22
CA ARG A 54 -19.33 2.12 0.86
C ARG A 54 -17.91 1.57 0.73
N ARG A 55 -17.05 2.19 -0.09
CA ARG A 55 -15.67 1.76 -0.34
C ARG A 55 -14.67 2.67 0.35
N SER A 56 -13.48 2.14 0.58
CA SER A 56 -12.31 2.95 0.92
C SER A 56 -11.53 3.15 -0.37
N HIS A 57 -11.06 4.37 -0.58
CA HIS A 57 -10.07 4.72 -1.58
C HIS A 57 -8.74 4.94 -0.85
N TYR A 58 -7.69 4.29 -1.31
CA TYR A 58 -6.37 4.36 -0.73
C TYR A 58 -5.40 5.04 -1.69
N THR A 59 -4.60 5.95 -1.17
CA THR A 59 -3.54 6.60 -1.94
C THR A 59 -2.21 6.28 -1.27
N VAL A 60 -1.26 5.73 -2.02
CA VAL A 60 0.08 5.40 -1.52
C VAL A 60 0.99 6.61 -1.73
N ASP A 61 1.74 6.99 -0.70
CA ASP A 61 2.81 7.97 -0.85
C ASP A 61 4.06 7.27 -1.40
N ILE A 62 4.30 7.46 -2.69
CA ILE A 62 5.43 6.86 -3.39
C ILE A 62 6.78 7.45 -2.97
N HIS A 63 6.79 8.66 -2.41
CA HIS A 63 8.01 9.35 -1.98
C HIS A 63 8.37 9.07 -0.52
N GLN A 64 7.47 8.40 0.21
CA GLN A 64 7.74 7.99 1.58
C GLN A 64 8.89 6.97 1.62
N ARG A 65 9.91 7.27 2.43
CA ARG A 65 11.08 6.39 2.63
C ARG A 65 10.79 5.27 3.61
N PHE A 66 11.45 4.12 3.40
CA PHE A 66 11.38 3.02 4.36
C PHE A 66 12.07 3.38 5.69
N ARG A 67 11.48 2.93 6.80
CA ARG A 67 11.99 3.19 8.14
C ARG A 67 13.21 2.36 8.55
N HIS A 68 13.42 1.21 7.91
CA HIS A 68 14.51 0.31 8.30
C HIS A 68 15.86 0.84 7.78
N PRO A 69 16.93 0.90 8.59
CA PRO A 69 18.21 1.49 8.18
C PRO A 69 18.78 0.89 6.89
N ALA A 70 18.63 -0.43 6.69
CA ALA A 70 19.10 -1.12 5.49
C ALA A 70 18.37 -0.71 4.20
N THR A 71 17.20 -0.07 4.29
CA THR A 71 16.40 0.38 3.14
C THR A 71 16.05 1.87 3.22
N ALA A 72 16.63 2.62 4.16
CA ALA A 72 16.25 4.01 4.45
C ALA A 72 16.60 5.00 3.33
N SER A 73 17.49 4.60 2.41
CA SER A 73 17.82 5.34 1.20
C SER A 73 16.80 5.16 0.07
N HIS A 74 15.86 4.22 0.20
CA HIS A 74 14.91 3.87 -0.84
C HIS A 74 13.51 4.41 -0.55
N GLU A 75 12.85 4.88 -1.60
CA GLU A 75 11.45 5.30 -1.57
C GLU A 75 10.51 4.11 -1.84
N VAL A 76 9.29 4.18 -1.33
CA VAL A 76 8.26 3.17 -1.59
C VAL A 76 8.01 3.00 -3.09
N GLY A 77 8.06 4.09 -3.86
CA GLY A 77 7.91 4.06 -5.32
C GLY A 77 8.89 3.15 -6.03
N GLU A 78 10.12 3.00 -5.52
CA GLU A 78 11.11 2.07 -6.08
C GLU A 78 10.68 0.61 -5.91
N LEU A 79 10.11 0.26 -4.74
CA LEU A 79 9.53 -1.06 -4.53
C LEU A 79 8.35 -1.29 -5.48
N LEU A 80 7.46 -0.31 -5.59
CA LEU A 80 6.30 -0.43 -6.47
C LEU A 80 6.72 -0.60 -7.93
N ALA A 81 7.74 0.11 -8.40
CA ALA A 81 8.22 0.00 -9.78
C ALA A 81 8.79 -1.40 -10.12
N ILE A 82 9.30 -2.14 -9.13
CA ILE A 82 9.78 -3.52 -9.33
C ILE A 82 8.61 -4.51 -9.54
N PHE A 83 7.48 -4.28 -8.85
CA PHE A 83 6.41 -5.26 -8.72
C PHE A 83 5.07 -4.87 -9.36
N ALA A 84 4.87 -3.59 -9.69
CA ALA A 84 3.65 -3.08 -10.29
C ALA A 84 3.84 -2.87 -11.81
N PRO A 85 2.88 -3.30 -12.65
CA PRO A 85 2.91 -2.99 -14.07
C PRO A 85 2.80 -1.47 -14.28
N ALA A 86 3.52 -0.95 -15.28
CA ALA A 86 3.71 0.49 -15.56
C ALA A 86 2.42 1.35 -15.57
N ALA A 87 1.25 0.74 -15.78
CA ALA A 87 -0.04 1.44 -15.77
C ALA A 87 -0.48 1.94 -14.38
N ALA A 88 -0.01 1.34 -13.28
CA ALA A 88 -0.44 1.72 -11.93
C ALA A 88 0.28 2.96 -11.36
N LEU A 89 1.39 3.39 -11.98
CA LEU A 89 2.18 4.54 -11.55
C LEU A 89 1.78 5.84 -12.26
N SER A 90 0.75 5.78 -13.12
CA SER A 90 0.26 6.88 -13.94
C SER A 90 -1.10 7.37 -13.43
N SER A 91 -1.11 8.09 -12.30
CA SER A 91 -2.21 9.01 -12.02
C SER A 91 -1.63 10.37 -11.62
N GLU A 92 -1.52 11.20 -12.67
CA GLU A 92 -1.69 12.65 -12.69
C GLU A 92 -0.65 13.51 -11.94
N ASN A 93 0.31 14.03 -12.71
CA ASN A 93 0.82 15.39 -12.51
C ASN A 93 0.28 16.23 -13.69
N GLY A 94 -0.75 17.03 -13.41
CA GLY A 94 -1.18 18.14 -14.27
C GLY A 94 -0.23 19.32 -14.17
#